data_AF-A0A183IDX5-F1
#
_entry.id   AF-A0A183IDX5-F1
#
_cell.length_a   1.000
_cell.length_b   1.000
_cell.length_c   1.000
_cell.angle_alpha   90.00
_cell.angle_beta   90.00
_cell.angle_gamma   90.00
#
_symmetry.space_group_name_H-M   'P 1'
#
loop_
_entity.id
_entity.type
_entity.pdbx_description
1 polymer ?
#
loop_
_entity_poly.entity_id
_entity_poly.type
_entity_poly.pdbx_seq_one_letter_code
_entity_poly.pdbx_strand_id
1 'polypeptide(L)'
;MDFSPRIEHPFSVLQRPRPSTGACNVRTEFKCRSDNRCIPKSWVCDGGKDCSQGEDEEGCAHPGCRGDQFQCDNYRWNETSCIPSYHRCDNHTDCFDRSDEKNCRKSTFMLD
;
A
#
# COMPACT_ATOMS: atom_id res chain seq x y z
N MET A 1 -23.41 7.38 28.54
CA MET A 1 -22.30 7.92 27.73
C MET A 1 -21.44 6.74 27.34
N ASP A 2 -21.81 6.10 26.23
CA ASP A 2 -21.21 4.85 25.74
C ASP A 2 -19.94 5.19 24.96
N PHE A 3 -18.78 4.98 25.57
CA PHE A 3 -17.49 5.10 24.88
C PHE A 3 -17.22 3.76 24.19
N SER A 4 -17.66 3.66 22.94
CA SER A 4 -17.30 2.60 22.02
C SER A 4 -15.77 2.38 22.03
N PRO A 5 -15.27 1.16 22.32
CA PRO A 5 -13.86 0.87 22.26
C PRO A 5 -13.42 0.93 20.80
N ARG A 6 -12.44 1.79 20.55
CA ARG A 6 -11.79 1.97 19.25
C ARG A 6 -11.32 0.60 18.74
N ILE A 7 -11.91 0.14 17.62
CA ILE A 7 -11.42 -1.04 16.89
C ILE A 7 -10.12 -0.61 16.22
N GLU A 8 -9.01 -0.66 16.96
CA GLU A 8 -7.67 -0.54 16.39
C GLU A 8 -7.29 -1.93 15.84
N HIS A 9 -7.03 -1.96 14.54
CA HIS A 9 -6.78 -3.13 13.73
C HIS A 9 -5.69 -4.06 14.32
N PRO A 10 -5.94 -5.36 14.57
CA PRO A 10 -5.02 -6.23 15.30
C PRO A 10 -3.89 -6.87 14.46
N PHE A 11 -3.56 -6.34 13.28
CA PHE A 11 -2.50 -6.94 12.42
C PHE A 11 -1.52 -5.87 11.93
N SER A 12 -0.42 -5.66 12.66
CA SER A 12 0.96 -5.72 12.11
C SER A 12 2.09 -5.11 12.95
N VAL A 13 1.86 -4.38 14.04
CA VAL A 13 2.94 -3.50 14.58
C VAL A 13 3.39 -3.71 16.03
N LEU A 14 2.77 -4.59 16.84
CA LEU A 14 3.08 -4.63 18.29
C LEU A 14 4.04 -5.71 18.81
N GLN A 15 4.63 -6.59 17.98
CA GLN A 15 5.61 -7.57 18.50
C GLN A 15 6.68 -8.03 17.49
N ARG A 16 7.20 -7.13 16.66
CA ARG A 16 8.32 -7.45 15.76
C ARG A 16 9.66 -7.33 16.52
N PRO A 17 10.51 -8.38 16.57
CA PRO A 17 11.83 -8.31 17.24
C PRO A 17 12.67 -7.14 16.73
N ARG A 18 13.45 -6.54 17.63
CA ARG A 18 14.29 -5.37 17.31
C ARG A 18 15.26 -5.73 16.18
N PRO A 19 15.27 -5.00 15.06
CA PRO A 19 16.21 -5.28 13.99
C PRO A 19 17.64 -4.99 14.43
N SER A 20 18.54 -5.81 13.90
CA SER A 20 19.93 -5.86 14.32
C SER A 20 20.70 -4.68 13.72
N THR A 21 21.57 -4.07 14.53
CA THR A 21 22.49 -3.01 14.12
C THR A 21 23.88 -3.61 13.86
N GLY A 22 24.01 -4.39 12.78
CA GLY A 22 25.22 -5.14 12.43
C GLY A 22 25.31 -5.47 10.94
N ALA A 23 26.21 -6.39 10.57
CA ALA A 23 26.29 -6.89 9.20
C ALA A 23 25.07 -7.76 8.89
N CYS A 24 24.19 -7.28 8.00
CA CYS A 24 22.98 -8.01 7.63
C CYS A 24 23.30 -9.34 6.94
N ASN A 25 22.60 -10.40 7.31
CA ASN A 25 22.61 -11.65 6.58
C ASN A 25 21.84 -11.49 5.27
N VAL A 26 22.55 -11.30 4.16
CA VAL A 26 21.98 -11.08 2.82
C VAL A 26 21.02 -12.19 2.33
N ARG A 27 21.04 -13.38 2.95
CA ARG A 27 20.14 -14.48 2.59
C ARG A 27 18.78 -14.34 3.25
N THR A 28 18.74 -13.99 4.54
CA THR A 28 17.54 -14.01 5.38
C THR A 28 17.01 -12.62 5.72
N GLU A 29 17.83 -11.59 5.60
CA GLU A 29 17.52 -10.22 5.98
C GLU A 29 17.56 -9.27 4.78
N PHE A 30 16.79 -8.19 4.90
CA PHE A 30 16.78 -7.01 4.05
C PHE A 30 17.42 -5.86 4.81
N LYS A 31 18.31 -5.13 4.14
CA LYS A 31 18.99 -3.97 4.72
C LYS A 31 18.22 -2.71 4.37
N CYS A 32 17.66 -2.05 5.39
CA CYS A 32 17.08 -0.73 5.29
C CYS A 32 18.14 0.27 4.80
N ARG A 33 17.83 1.00 3.73
CA ARG A 33 18.73 1.99 3.12
C ARG A 33 18.86 3.24 3.99
N SER A 34 17.80 3.60 4.71
CA SER A 34 17.70 4.87 5.44
C SER A 34 18.44 4.87 6.78
N ASP A 35 18.42 3.75 7.52
CA ASP A 35 18.95 3.66 8.88
C ASP A 35 19.94 2.50 9.07
N ASN A 36 20.29 1.79 7.99
CA ASN A 36 21.20 0.64 7.99
C ASN A 36 20.77 -0.53 8.89
N ARG A 37 19.50 -0.59 9.31
CA ARG A 37 18.97 -1.72 10.09
C ARG A 37 18.70 -2.93 9.20
N CYS A 38 18.77 -4.11 9.78
CA CYS A 38 18.46 -5.36 9.09
C CYS A 38 17.11 -5.90 9.58
N ILE A 39 16.14 -6.03 8.69
CA ILE A 39 14.84 -6.65 8.97
C ILE A 39 14.77 -8.03 8.29
N PRO A 40 14.00 -9.00 8.79
CA PRO A 40 13.72 -10.24 8.07
C PRO A 40 13.14 -9.97 6.67
N LYS A 41 13.54 -10.74 5.65
CA LYS A 41 12.95 -10.62 4.31
C LYS A 41 11.44 -10.89 4.27
N SER A 42 10.93 -11.64 5.25
CA SER A 42 9.48 -11.85 5.42
C SER A 42 8.72 -10.58 5.78
N TRP A 43 9.43 -9.50 6.15
CA TRP A 43 8.85 -8.20 6.48
C TRP A 43 8.95 -7.19 5.34
N VAL A 44 9.43 -7.63 4.17
CA VAL A 44 9.38 -6.80 2.97
C VAL A 44 8.02 -7.02 2.33
N CYS A 45 7.29 -5.94 2.06
CA CYS A 45 5.96 -5.96 1.43
C CYS A 45 4.91 -6.71 2.25
N ASP A 46 4.94 -6.56 3.56
CA ASP A 46 4.04 -7.25 4.46
C ASP A 46 2.97 -6.35 5.11
N GLY A 47 2.93 -5.11 4.65
CA GLY A 47 1.95 -4.13 5.07
C GLY A 47 2.36 -3.35 6.31
N GLY A 48 3.56 -3.58 6.87
CA GLY A 48 4.11 -2.88 8.03
C GLY A 48 5.30 -2.01 7.66
N LYS A 49 5.39 -0.80 8.22
CA LYS A 49 6.59 0.03 8.10
C LYS A 49 7.64 -0.42 9.11
N ASP A 50 8.62 -1.22 8.69
CA ASP A 50 9.72 -1.71 9.54
C ASP A 50 11.05 -0.96 9.33
N CYS A 51 11.27 -0.39 8.16
CA CYS A 51 12.36 0.56 7.95
C CYS A 51 11.95 2.00 8.33
N SER A 52 12.92 2.82 8.73
CA SER A 52 12.66 4.20 9.17
C SER A 52 11.88 5.06 8.17
N GLN A 53 12.03 4.81 6.87
CA GLN A 53 11.30 5.49 5.80
C GLN A 53 10.27 4.61 5.07
N GLY A 54 10.08 3.35 5.47
CA GLY A 54 9.12 2.44 4.82
C GLY A 54 9.60 1.90 3.48
N GLU A 55 10.91 1.91 3.25
CA GLU A 55 11.53 1.40 2.03
C GLU A 55 11.43 -0.13 1.85
N ASP A 56 11.06 -0.83 2.91
CA ASP A 56 10.64 -2.22 2.94
C ASP A 56 9.25 -2.45 2.32
N GLU A 57 8.46 -1.39 2.20
CA GLU A 57 7.12 -1.40 1.59
C GLU A 57 7.10 -0.68 0.21
N GLU A 58 8.29 -0.39 -0.33
CA GLU A 58 8.45 0.22 -1.66
C GLU A 58 8.68 -0.83 -2.75
N GLY A 59 8.07 -0.64 -3.92
CA GLY A 59 8.28 -1.52 -5.08
C GLY A 59 7.64 -2.91 -4.93
N CYS A 60 6.69 -3.04 -4.01
CA CYS A 60 5.94 -4.26 -3.78
C CYS A 60 5.02 -4.59 -4.95
N ALA A 61 4.86 -5.89 -5.22
CA ALA A 61 3.82 -6.34 -6.14
C ALA A 61 2.44 -5.98 -5.58
N HIS A 62 1.52 -5.60 -6.45
CA HIS A 62 0.15 -5.29 -6.04
C HIS A 62 -0.47 -6.53 -5.37
N PRO A 63 -1.09 -6.40 -4.17
CA PRO A 63 -1.72 -7.54 -3.47
C PRO A 63 -2.99 -8.10 -4.15
N GLY A 64 -3.32 -7.62 -5.36
CA GLY A 64 -4.63 -7.76 -5.99
C GLY A 64 -5.76 -7.01 -5.28
N CYS A 65 -6.84 -6.72 -6.00
CA CYS A 65 -8.08 -6.21 -5.45
C CYS A 65 -9.15 -7.31 -5.35
N ARG A 66 -10.26 -7.02 -4.64
CA ARG A 66 -11.44 -7.90 -4.68
C ARG A 66 -12.04 -7.91 -6.09
N GLY A 67 -12.75 -8.97 -6.45
CA GLY A 67 -13.29 -9.14 -7.80
C GLY A 67 -14.32 -8.08 -8.24
N ASP A 68 -14.92 -7.36 -7.31
CA ASP A 68 -15.89 -6.27 -7.52
C ASP A 68 -15.24 -4.87 -7.55
N GLN A 69 -13.93 -4.80 -7.33
CA GLN A 69 -13.15 -3.56 -7.29
C GLN A 69 -12.37 -3.34 -8.58
N PHE A 70 -12.19 -2.08 -8.93
CA PHE A 70 -11.22 -1.69 -9.94
C PHE A 70 -9.83 -1.58 -9.29
N GLN A 71 -8.84 -2.18 -9.94
CA GLN A 71 -7.43 -2.12 -9.54
C GLN A 71 -6.75 -0.97 -10.27
N CYS A 72 -6.11 -0.08 -9.51
CA CYS A 72 -5.31 1.01 -10.07
C CYS A 72 -4.07 0.45 -10.82
N ASP A 73 -3.53 1.20 -11.78
CA ASP A 73 -2.40 0.72 -12.61
C ASP A 73 -1.14 0.50 -11.76
N ASN A 74 -0.92 1.35 -10.76
CA ASN A 74 0.22 1.28 -9.86
C ASN A 74 -0.22 0.91 -8.44
N TYR A 75 0.74 0.43 -7.66
CA TYR A 75 0.59 0.14 -6.23
C TYR A 75 1.62 0.94 -5.43
N ARG A 76 1.15 1.58 -4.36
CA ARG A 76 2.00 2.13 -3.31
C ARG A 76 1.37 1.76 -1.97
N TRP A 77 2.17 1.24 -1.05
CA TRP A 77 1.71 0.90 0.27
C TRP A 77 1.11 2.13 0.97
N ASN A 78 0.00 1.91 1.69
CA ASN A 78 -0.78 2.95 2.38
C ASN A 78 -1.38 4.03 1.46
N GLU A 79 -1.52 3.74 0.17
CA GLU A 79 -2.23 4.57 -0.80
C GLU A 79 -3.40 3.81 -1.44
N THR A 80 -4.35 4.55 -2.00
CA THR A 80 -5.50 3.95 -2.67
C THR A 80 -5.09 3.27 -3.97
N SER A 81 -5.21 1.95 -3.99
CA SER A 81 -4.88 1.07 -5.12
C SER A 81 -6.03 0.16 -5.55
N CYS A 82 -7.10 0.11 -4.76
CA CYS A 82 -8.35 -0.56 -5.07
C CYS A 82 -9.51 0.38 -4.79
N ILE A 83 -10.40 0.54 -5.75
CA ILE A 83 -11.58 1.40 -5.63
C ILE A 83 -12.83 0.64 -6.05
N PRO A 84 -14.03 1.06 -5.61
CA PRO A 84 -15.27 0.52 -6.16
C PRO A 84 -15.36 0.74 -7.67
N SER A 85 -15.95 -0.20 -8.40
CA SER A 85 -16.05 -0.12 -9.87
C SER A 85 -16.77 1.16 -10.37
N TYR A 86 -17.64 1.77 -9.55
CA TYR A 86 -18.38 2.98 -9.90
C TYR A 86 -17.57 4.29 -9.75
N HIS A 87 -16.39 4.25 -9.11
CA HIS A 87 -15.45 5.39 -9.09
C HIS A 87 -14.57 5.44 -10.36
N ARG A 88 -14.61 4.41 -11.22
CA ARG A 88 -13.86 4.45 -12.47
C ARG A 88 -14.54 5.40 -13.46
N CYS A 89 -13.83 6.43 -13.93
CA CYS A 89 -14.30 7.43 -14.88
C CYS A 89 -15.43 8.32 -14.34
N ASP A 90 -15.38 8.68 -13.06
CA ASP A 90 -16.39 9.51 -12.39
C ASP A 90 -15.98 10.99 -12.28
N ASN A 91 -14.86 11.37 -12.91
CA ASN A 91 -14.27 12.70 -12.88
C ASN A 91 -13.67 13.08 -11.50
N HIS A 92 -13.39 12.09 -10.65
CA HIS A 92 -12.63 12.24 -9.41
C HIS A 92 -11.36 11.37 -9.43
N THR A 93 -10.32 11.80 -8.72
CA THR A 93 -9.11 11.00 -8.55
C THR A 93 -9.24 10.22 -7.25
N ASP A 94 -9.56 8.95 -7.36
CA ASP A 94 -9.61 8.00 -6.25
C ASP A 94 -8.35 7.13 -6.22
N CYS A 95 -7.88 6.68 -7.38
CA CYS A 95 -6.59 6.00 -7.50
C CYS A 95 -5.44 6.98 -7.19
N PHE A 96 -4.45 6.54 -6.41
CA PHE A 96 -3.29 7.39 -6.09
C PHE A 96 -2.53 7.86 -7.34
N ASP A 97 -2.59 7.07 -8.41
CA ASP A 97 -1.91 7.29 -9.68
C ASP A 97 -2.85 7.80 -10.79
N ARG A 98 -4.10 8.18 -10.44
CA ARG A 98 -5.14 8.69 -11.34
C ARG A 98 -5.52 7.72 -12.47
N SER A 99 -5.26 6.43 -12.31
CA SER A 99 -5.52 5.44 -13.37
C SER A 99 -7.00 5.17 -13.61
N ASP A 100 -7.83 5.37 -12.60
CA ASP A 100 -9.29 5.38 -12.66
C ASP A 100 -9.87 6.34 -13.70
N GLU A 101 -9.21 7.50 -13.89
CA GLU A 101 -9.65 8.54 -14.82
C GLU A 101 -8.96 8.48 -16.20
N LYS A 102 -8.18 7.43 -16.45
CA LYS A 102 -7.51 7.22 -17.75
C LYS A 102 -8.36 6.36 -18.67
N ASN A 103 -8.26 6.64 -19.97
CA ASN A 103 -8.96 5.89 -21.02
C ASN A 103 -10.48 5.80 -20.79
N CYS A 104 -11.06 6.87 -20.27
CA CYS A 104 -12.50 7.02 -20.15
C CYS A 104 -13.08 7.37 -21.51
N ARG A 105 -14.05 6.58 -21.97
CA ARG A 105 -14.86 6.94 -23.12
C ARG A 105 -15.74 8.10 -22.66
N LYS A 106 -15.23 9.33 -22.77
CA LYS A 106 -16.08 10.51 -22.67
C LYS A 106 -17.03 10.42 -23.84
N SER A 107 -18.23 9.92 -23.60
CA SER A 107 -19.33 10.08 -24.53
C SER A 107 -19.50 11.58 -24.69
N THR A 108 -18.98 12.12 -25.80
CA THR A 108 -19.34 13.43 -26.34
C THR A 108 -20.86 13.44 -26.50
N PHE A 109 -21.55 13.84 -25.45
CA PHE A 109 -23.00 13.99 -25.41
C PHE A 109 -23.36 15.08 -24.40
N MET A 110 -22.75 16.27 -24.53
CA MET A 110 -23.29 17.48 -23.92
C MET A 110 -22.76 18.79 -24.53
N LEU A 111 -22.55 18.88 -25.85
CA LEU A 111 -22.49 20.16 -26.58
C LEU A 111 -22.95 19.95 -28.03
N ASP A 112 -24.27 19.87 -28.23
CA ASP A 112 -25.01 20.43 -29.37
C ASP A 112 -26.16 21.24 -28.77
#